data_AF-A0A6H9XTR8-F1
#
_entry.id   AF-A0A6H9XTR8-F1
#
_cell.length_a   1.000
_cell.length_b   1.000
_cell.length_c   1.000
_cell.angle_alpha   90.00
_cell.angle_beta   90.00
_cell.angle_gamma   90.00
#
_symmetry.space_group_name_H-M   'P 1'
#
loop_
_entity.id
_entity.type
_entity.pdbx_description
1 polymer ?
#
loop_
_entity_poly.entity_id
_entity_poly.type
_entity_poly.pdbx_seq_one_letter_code
_entity_poly.pdbx_strand_id
1 'polypeptide(L)'
;MAKSLSQRVADEARPPAVLGRYPGMRDYYTEVLLDDLVESGAWLDLELKRPFLATWVNDEDFDNPDWEDPIIGRTQKNVRKFAAMDPVVDLESLRGMKVKVFYDD
;
A
#
# COMPACT_ATOMS: atom_id res chain seq x y z
N MET A 1 5.05 -5.05 -21.19
CA MET A 1 4.12 -5.44 -20.10
C MET A 1 3.80 -4.18 -19.31
N ALA A 2 2.53 -3.96 -18.98
CA ALA A 2 2.18 -2.87 -18.07
C ALA A 2 2.65 -3.26 -16.67
N LYS A 3 3.37 -2.37 -15.97
CA LYS A 3 3.80 -2.62 -14.59
C LYS A 3 2.58 -2.77 -13.68
N SER A 4 2.65 -3.68 -12.71
CA SER A 4 1.67 -3.75 -11.62
C SER A 4 1.62 -2.43 -10.85
N LEU A 5 0.51 -2.17 -10.17
CA LEU A 5 0.35 -0.99 -9.32
C LEU A 5 1.48 -0.88 -8.30
N SER A 6 1.79 -1.97 -7.58
CA SER A 6 2.84 -2.00 -6.57
C SER A 6 4.23 -1.73 -7.15
N GLN A 7 4.51 -2.19 -8.38
CA GLN A 7 5.78 -1.89 -9.04
C GLN A 7 5.89 -0.40 -9.40
N ARG A 8 4.81 0.21 -9.90
CA ARG A 8 4.78 1.67 -10.15
C ARG A 8 4.96 2.46 -8.87
N VAL A 9 4.30 2.05 -7.79
CA VAL A 9 4.43 2.68 -6.47
C VAL A 9 5.88 2.64 -5.98
N ALA A 10 6.54 1.49 -6.07
CA ALA A 10 7.94 1.34 -5.67
C ALA A 10 8.88 2.25 -6.48
N ASP A 11 8.70 2.28 -7.80
CA ASP A 11 9.55 3.02 -8.73
C ASP A 11 9.35 4.55 -8.65
N GLU A 12 8.12 5.00 -8.46
CA GLU A 12 7.73 6.42 -8.56
C GLU A 12 7.72 7.14 -7.20
N ALA A 13 7.77 6.41 -6.09
CA ALA A 13 7.95 6.97 -4.75
C ALA A 13 9.25 7.76 -4.62
N ARG A 14 9.26 8.75 -3.71
CA ARG A 14 10.42 9.61 -3.45
C ARG A 14 10.70 9.71 -1.94
N PRO A 15 11.76 9.05 -1.43
CA PRO A 15 12.70 8.20 -2.17
C PRO A 15 12.05 6.92 -2.74
N PRO A 16 12.62 6.30 -3.79
CA PRO A 16 12.13 5.04 -4.32
C PRO A 16 12.23 3.91 -3.29
N ALA A 17 11.31 2.96 -3.37
CA ALA A 17 11.26 1.76 -2.53
C ALA A 17 11.49 0.49 -3.37
N VAL A 18 11.64 -0.66 -2.71
CA VAL A 18 11.90 -1.94 -3.38
C VAL A 18 10.73 -2.89 -3.19
N LEU A 19 9.97 -3.14 -4.25
CA LEU A 19 8.99 -4.22 -4.25
C LEU A 19 9.70 -5.57 -4.13
N GLY A 20 9.28 -6.41 -3.20
CA GLY A 20 9.87 -7.74 -3.02
C GLY A 20 11.26 -7.74 -2.40
N ARG A 21 11.59 -6.74 -1.56
CA ARG A 21 12.85 -6.68 -0.79
C ARG A 21 13.21 -7.99 -0.10
N TYR A 22 12.21 -8.77 0.32
CA TYR A 22 12.37 -10.10 0.89
C TYR A 22 11.77 -11.18 -0.02
N PRO A 23 12.56 -11.83 -0.90
CA PRO A 23 12.03 -12.69 -1.96
C PRO A 23 11.25 -13.95 -1.49
N GLY A 24 11.37 -14.32 -0.21
CA GLY A 24 10.63 -15.43 0.39
C GLY A 24 9.24 -15.07 0.92
N MET A 25 8.79 -13.82 0.76
CA MET A 25 7.55 -13.30 1.34
C MET A 25 6.58 -12.76 0.27
N ARG A 26 6.38 -13.50 -0.83
CA ARG A 26 5.57 -13.04 -1.98
C ARG A 26 4.19 -12.51 -1.58
N ASP A 27 3.53 -13.18 -0.64
CA ASP A 27 2.19 -12.82 -0.17
C ASP A 27 2.17 -11.50 0.62
N TYR A 28 3.34 -11.00 1.06
CA TYR A 28 3.48 -9.80 1.89
C TYR A 28 4.28 -8.67 1.21
N TYR A 29 4.53 -8.77 -0.10
CA TYR A 29 5.33 -7.76 -0.81
C TYR A 29 4.74 -6.36 -0.74
N THR A 30 3.41 -6.25 -0.76
CA THR A 30 2.71 -4.97 -0.75
C THR A 30 2.76 -4.34 0.65
N GLU A 31 2.67 -5.16 1.70
CA GLU A 31 2.76 -4.79 3.12
C GLU A 31 4.17 -4.30 3.45
N VAL A 32 5.20 -5.02 2.98
CA VAL A 32 6.60 -4.61 3.14
C VAL A 32 6.88 -3.34 2.35
N LEU A 33 6.36 -3.21 1.13
CA LEU A 33 6.48 -1.98 0.34
C LEU A 33 5.84 -0.79 1.08
N LEU A 34 4.62 -0.95 1.60
CA LEU A 34 3.94 0.10 2.35
C LEU A 34 4.74 0.51 3.59
N ASP A 35 5.31 -0.46 4.30
CA ASP A 35 6.18 -0.19 5.45
C ASP A 35 7.40 0.63 5.06
N ASP A 36 8.08 0.28 3.97
CA ASP A 36 9.24 1.04 3.47
C ASP A 36 8.88 2.48 3.11
N LEU A 37 7.73 2.69 2.47
CA LEU A 37 7.24 4.03 2.14
C LEU A 37 6.99 4.87 3.39
N VAL A 38 6.44 4.27 4.45
CA VAL A 38 6.19 4.95 5.74
C VAL A 38 7.51 5.23 6.46
N GLU A 39 8.39 4.25 6.57
CA GLU A 39 9.67 4.38 7.27
C GLU A 39 10.59 5.41 6.61
N SER A 40 10.59 5.48 5.28
CA SER A 40 11.41 6.45 4.53
C SER A 40 10.78 7.84 4.44
N GLY A 41 9.54 8.02 4.90
CA GLY A 41 8.80 9.27 4.69
C GLY A 41 8.54 9.56 3.20
N ALA A 42 8.32 8.52 2.38
CA ALA A 42 8.22 8.67 0.94
C ALA A 42 7.02 9.52 0.52
N TRP A 43 7.27 10.44 -0.40
CA TRP A 43 6.24 11.16 -1.13
C TRP A 43 5.81 10.35 -2.36
N LEU A 44 4.51 10.30 -2.64
CA LEU A 44 3.94 9.62 -3.81
C LEU A 44 2.77 10.43 -4.36
N ASP A 45 2.71 10.56 -5.68
CA ASP A 45 1.63 11.29 -6.35
C ASP A 45 0.25 10.66 -6.05
N LEU A 46 -0.78 11.49 -5.97
CA LEU A 46 -2.15 11.07 -5.71
C LEU A 46 -2.70 10.08 -6.75
N GLU A 47 -2.22 10.12 -8.00
CA GLU A 47 -2.58 9.15 -9.04
C GLU A 47 -2.29 7.72 -8.59
N LEU A 48 -1.18 7.51 -7.88
CA LEU A 48 -0.75 6.19 -7.41
C LEU A 48 -1.12 5.93 -5.96
N LYS A 49 -1.02 6.95 -5.11
CA LYS A 49 -1.27 6.83 -3.68
C LYS A 49 -2.70 6.42 -3.37
N ARG A 50 -3.69 6.98 -4.09
CA ARG A 50 -5.11 6.65 -3.92
C ARG A 50 -5.42 5.19 -4.26
N PRO A 51 -5.15 4.69 -5.49
CA PRO A 51 -5.43 3.29 -5.80
C PRO A 51 -4.58 2.33 -4.96
N PHE A 52 -3.37 2.72 -4.54
CA PHE A 52 -2.56 1.90 -3.64
C PHE A 52 -3.20 1.76 -2.25
N LEU A 53 -3.64 2.85 -1.61
CA LEU A 53 -4.34 2.79 -0.33
C LEU A 53 -5.72 2.09 -0.44
N ALA A 54 -6.38 2.24 -1.59
CA ALA A 54 -7.68 1.65 -1.84
C ALA A 54 -7.67 0.11 -1.91
N THR A 55 -6.50 -0.53 -2.06
CA THR A 55 -6.40 -2.00 -1.99
C THR A 55 -6.80 -2.52 -0.62
N TRP A 56 -6.39 -1.83 0.46
CA TRP A 56 -6.76 -2.20 1.82
C TRP A 56 -8.11 -1.63 2.23
N VAL A 57 -8.45 -0.38 1.89
CA VAL A 57 -9.73 0.23 2.31
C VAL A 57 -10.97 -0.57 1.85
N ASN A 58 -10.83 -1.27 0.72
CA ASN A 58 -11.91 -2.07 0.13
C ASN A 58 -11.73 -3.57 0.38
N ASP A 59 -10.76 -3.96 1.19
CA ASP A 59 -10.62 -5.33 1.69
C ASP A 59 -11.69 -5.60 2.77
N GLU A 60 -12.19 -6.83 2.83
CA GLU A 60 -13.24 -7.22 3.78
C GLU A 60 -12.80 -7.09 5.24
N ASP A 61 -11.50 -7.27 5.50
CA ASP A 61 -10.92 -7.23 6.84
C ASP A 61 -10.49 -5.80 7.24
N PHE A 62 -10.75 -4.78 6.41
CA PHE A 62 -10.30 -3.43 6.71
C PHE A 62 -10.91 -2.85 7.99
N ASP A 63 -12.22 -3.05 8.16
CA ASP A 63 -12.99 -2.52 9.28
C ASP A 63 -12.95 -3.41 10.52
N ASN A 64 -12.68 -4.71 10.33
CA ASN A 64 -12.58 -5.69 11.40
C ASN A 64 -11.34 -6.58 11.22
N PRO A 65 -10.12 -6.00 11.31
CA PRO A 65 -8.90 -6.75 11.08
C PRO A 65 -8.65 -7.79 12.17
N ASP A 66 -8.03 -8.91 11.79
CA ASP A 66 -7.47 -9.84 12.76
C ASP A 66 -6.28 -9.19 13.49
N TRP A 67 -6.54 -8.73 14.71
CA TRP A 67 -5.54 -8.08 15.55
C TRP A 67 -4.52 -9.04 16.17
N GLU A 68 -4.78 -10.36 16.14
CA GLU A 68 -3.81 -11.35 16.60
C GLU A 68 -2.68 -11.56 15.58
N ASP A 69 -2.91 -11.24 14.30
CA ASP A 69 -1.89 -11.23 13.28
C ASP A 69 -1.04 -9.93 13.36
N PRO A 70 0.26 -10.02 13.69
CA PRO A 70 1.13 -8.86 13.80
C PRO A 70 1.35 -8.13 12.47
N ILE A 71 1.25 -8.81 11.33
CA ILE A 71 1.36 -8.22 9.99
C ILE A 71 0.12 -7.36 9.73
N ILE A 72 -1.08 -7.89 9.96
CA ILE A 72 -2.34 -7.13 9.77
C ILE A 72 -2.34 -5.88 10.66
N GLY A 73 -2.01 -6.04 11.95
CA GLY A 73 -1.93 -4.91 12.88
C GLY A 73 -0.91 -3.84 12.46
N ARG A 74 0.22 -4.23 11.86
CA ARG A 74 1.24 -3.29 11.33
C ARG A 74 0.76 -2.61 10.06
N THR A 75 0.20 -3.36 9.12
CA THR A 75 -0.36 -2.85 7.86
C THR A 75 -1.45 -1.82 8.13
N GLN A 76 -2.41 -2.11 9.01
CA GLN A 76 -3.47 -1.17 9.42
C GLN A 76 -2.92 0.16 9.94
N LYS A 77 -1.85 0.13 10.74
CA LYS A 77 -1.18 1.35 11.22
C LYS A 77 -0.49 2.09 10.07
N ASN A 78 0.19 1.38 9.19
CA ASN A 78 0.93 1.97 8.08
C ASN A 78 0.01 2.55 7.00
N VAL A 79 -1.15 1.95 6.72
CA VAL A 79 -2.17 2.52 5.82
C VAL A 79 -2.59 3.90 6.31
N ARG A 80 -2.91 4.03 7.61
CA ARG A 80 -3.31 5.31 8.23
C ARG A 80 -2.16 6.33 8.24
N LYS A 81 -0.93 5.90 8.56
CA LYS A 81 0.25 6.78 8.52
C LYS A 81 0.53 7.28 7.11
N PHE A 82 0.57 6.40 6.13
CA PHE A 82 0.87 6.77 4.75
C PHE A 82 -0.20 7.70 4.19
N ALA A 83 -1.48 7.44 4.49
CA ALA A 83 -2.59 8.34 4.14
C ALA A 83 -2.43 9.74 4.75
N ALA A 84 -1.88 9.85 5.96
CA ALA A 84 -1.63 11.12 6.63
C ALA A 84 -0.34 11.85 6.20
N MET A 85 0.56 11.18 5.46
CA MET A 85 1.74 11.82 4.85
C MET A 85 1.34 12.64 3.62
N ASP A 86 2.10 13.67 3.26
CA ASP A 86 1.80 14.46 2.07
C ASP A 86 2.03 13.66 0.76
N PRO A 87 1.14 13.78 -0.25
CA PRO A 87 -0.16 14.45 -0.17
C PRO A 87 -1.16 13.63 0.65
N VAL A 88 -1.88 14.29 1.55
CA VAL A 88 -2.85 13.64 2.45
C VAL A 88 -4.02 13.03 1.66
N VAL A 89 -4.44 11.83 2.05
CA VAL A 89 -5.58 11.11 1.47
C VAL A 89 -6.57 10.77 2.57
N ASP A 90 -7.82 11.16 2.38
CA ASP A 90 -8.93 10.69 3.21
C ASP A 90 -9.29 9.25 2.81
N LEU A 91 -9.13 8.29 3.74
CA LEU A 91 -9.38 6.88 3.48
C LEU A 91 -10.86 6.60 3.18
N GLU A 92 -11.80 7.31 3.81
CA GLU A 92 -13.23 7.11 3.56
C GLU A 92 -13.61 7.53 2.13
N SER A 93 -12.88 8.50 1.54
CA SER A 93 -13.06 8.89 0.14
C SER A 93 -12.69 7.78 -0.87
N LEU A 94 -12.01 6.72 -0.42
CA LEU A 94 -11.58 5.59 -1.27
C LEU A 94 -12.56 4.41 -1.25
N ARG A 95 -13.61 4.45 -0.42
CA ARG A 95 -14.63 3.40 -0.35
C ARG A 95 -15.31 3.21 -1.72
N GLY A 96 -15.40 1.97 -2.17
CA GLY A 96 -15.98 1.60 -3.46
C GLY A 96 -15.08 1.92 -4.68
N MET A 97 -13.86 2.42 -4.47
CA MET A 97 -12.91 2.64 -5.56
C MET A 97 -12.47 1.29 -6.15
N LYS A 98 -12.71 1.10 -7.44
CA LYS A 98 -12.23 -0.10 -8.15
C LYS A 98 -10.74 0.03 -8.46
N VAL A 99 -9.92 -0.81 -7.85
CA VAL A 99 -8.49 -0.91 -8.15
C VAL A 99 -8.26 -2.06 -9.13
N LYS A 100 -7.59 -1.79 -10.26
CA LYS A 100 -7.08 -2.84 -11.13
C LYS A 100 -5.71 -3.27 -10.62
N VAL A 101 -5.67 -4.36 -9.87
CA VAL A 101 -4.41 -4.99 -9.47
C VAL A 101 -4.01 -5.96 -10.59
N PHE A 102 -2.86 -5.72 -11.22
CA PHE A 102 -2.25 -6.68 -12.12
C PHE A 102 -1.26 -7.50 -11.31
N TYR A 103 -1.51 -8.80 -11.16
CA TYR A 103 -0.52 -9.74 -10.67
C TYR A 103 0.23 -10.28 -11.90
N ASP A 104 1.56 -10.17 -11.92
CA ASP A 104 2.36 -10.88 -12.91
C ASP A 104 2.37 -12.36 -12.51
N ASP A 105 1.82 -13.22 -13.38
CA ASP A 105 1.84 -14.70 -13.25
C ASP A 105 3.28 -15.23 -13.23
#